data_AF-A0AAE0R165-F1
#
_entry.id   AF-A0AAE0R165-F1
#
_cell.length_a   1.000
_cell.length_b   1.000
_cell.length_c   1.000
_cell.angle_alpha   90.00
_cell.angle_beta   90.00
_cell.angle_gamma   90.00
#
_symmetry.space_group_name_H-M   'P 1'
#
loop_
_entity.id
_entity.type
_entity.pdbx_description
1 polymer ?
#
loop_
_entity_poly.entity_id
_entity_poly.type
_entity_poly.pdbx_seq_one_letter_code
_entity_poly.pdbx_strand_id
1 'polypeptide(L)'
;MKCFERLVMRQIKDLLPPSLDPMQFVYRPNRSMDDAISTTLHLSLTHLENKDTYVRMLFIDFSSAFNTIIPQHLTERLSLLGINTSLCNWILDFLTGRPQSFRIGNSTSSATTLNTGAPQSCVLSPLLFTLLTHNCAAMHSSNHIIKFADDTSVKMKEMVVAFRRAQSDHSPLNINGSNVKIIKSTKFLCVHLVEDLTWSLNTSSITRKAQQHLYFLRRLRKAHLPPLILTTFYRGIIESILSSCITAWFENCTVSDRKALQRIVRTVEKII
;
A
#
# COMPACT_ATOMS: atom_id res chain seq x y z
N MET A 1 5.56 -14.62 -23.08
CA MET A 1 6.27 -13.83 -22.05
C MET A 1 5.65 -13.97 -20.66
N LYS A 2 4.43 -13.49 -20.39
CA LYS A 2 3.84 -13.54 -19.03
C LYS A 2 3.80 -14.92 -18.36
N CYS A 3 3.58 -16.01 -19.11
CA CYS A 3 3.65 -17.37 -18.56
C CYS A 3 5.06 -17.72 -18.07
N PHE A 4 6.08 -17.33 -18.83
CA PHE A 4 7.47 -17.56 -18.48
C PHE A 4 7.90 -16.69 -17.28
N GLU A 5 7.47 -15.42 -17.24
CA GLU A 5 7.67 -14.56 -16.06
C GLU A 5 7.09 -15.20 -14.78
N ARG A 6 5.92 -15.82 -14.86
CA ARG A 6 5.31 -16.55 -13.72
C ARG A 6 6.14 -17.77 -13.30
N LEU A 7 6.70 -18.51 -14.26
CA LEU A 7 7.58 -19.64 -13.99
C LEU A 7 8.85 -19.17 -13.28
N VAL A 8 9.50 -18.13 -13.80
CA VAL A 8 10.69 -17.51 -13.20
C VAL A 8 10.37 -16.97 -11.80
N MET A 9 9.25 -16.27 -11.65
CA MET A 9 8.80 -15.75 -10.35
C MET A 9 8.65 -16.87 -9.32
N ARG A 10 8.11 -18.03 -9.72
CA ARG A 10 7.98 -19.20 -8.85
C ARG A 10 9.35 -19.75 -8.46
N GLN A 11 10.24 -19.95 -9.43
CA GLN A 11 11.61 -20.42 -9.15
C GLN A 11 12.36 -19.48 -8.19
N ILE A 12 12.27 -18.17 -8.38
CA ILE A 12 12.88 -17.20 -7.46
C ILE A 12 12.29 -17.35 -6.06
N LYS A 13 10.96 -17.44 -5.93
CA LYS A 13 10.30 -17.60 -4.63
C LYS A 13 10.69 -18.89 -3.91
N ASP A 14 10.85 -19.99 -4.65
CA ASP A 14 11.24 -21.29 -4.11
C ASP A 14 12.70 -21.28 -3.59
N LEU A 15 13.57 -20.42 -4.14
CA LEU A 15 14.96 -20.25 -3.70
C LEU A 15 15.12 -19.30 -2.50
N LEU A 16 14.12 -18.46 -2.22
CA LEU A 16 14.20 -17.46 -1.17
C LEU A 16 13.72 -18.01 0.19
N PRO A 17 14.34 -17.59 1.30
CA PRO A 17 13.89 -18.04 2.62
C PRO A 17 12.50 -17.48 2.94
N PRO A 18 11.62 -18.27 3.57
CA PRO A 18 10.27 -17.82 3.94
C PRO A 18 10.29 -16.70 5.00
N SER A 19 11.39 -16.55 5.74
CA SER A 19 11.59 -15.48 6.73
C SER A 19 12.12 -14.17 6.13
N LEU A 20 12.41 -14.11 4.82
CA LEU A 20 12.93 -12.90 4.18
C LEU A 20 11.97 -11.74 4.41
N ASP A 21 12.44 -10.67 5.02
CA ASP A 21 11.73 -9.39 5.14
C ASP A 21 10.31 -9.51 5.74
N PRO A 22 10.19 -9.79 7.06
CA PRO A 22 8.91 -10.09 7.70
C PRO A 22 7.93 -8.90 7.72
N MET A 23 8.44 -7.67 7.58
CA MET A 23 7.65 -6.43 7.56
C MET A 23 7.27 -5.96 6.15
N GLN A 24 7.48 -6.81 5.14
CA GLN A 24 6.95 -6.64 3.80
C GLN A 24 5.56 -7.28 3.70
N PHE A 25 4.53 -6.45 3.49
CA PHE A 25 3.14 -6.93 3.44
C PHE A 25 2.59 -7.11 2.02
N VAL A 26 3.21 -6.46 1.02
CA VAL A 26 2.77 -6.56 -0.39
C VAL A 26 3.53 -7.65 -1.13
N TYR A 27 2.85 -8.26 -2.09
CA TYR A 27 3.40 -9.28 -3.00
C TYR A 27 3.90 -10.55 -2.29
N ARG A 28 3.59 -10.69 -1.00
CA ARG A 28 3.80 -11.89 -0.19
C ARG A 28 2.49 -12.66 -0.01
N PRO A 29 2.53 -14.00 -0.05
CA PRO A 29 1.36 -14.80 0.28
C PRO A 29 1.00 -14.60 1.76
N ASN A 30 -0.29 -14.68 2.08
CA ASN A 30 -0.82 -14.62 3.44
C ASN A 30 -0.49 -13.32 4.20
N ARG A 31 -0.37 -12.21 3.46
CA ARG A 31 -0.25 -10.86 4.01
C ARG A 31 -1.22 -9.93 3.28
N SER A 32 -1.84 -9.03 4.02
CA SER A 32 -2.86 -8.11 3.54
C SER A 32 -2.59 -6.66 3.97
N MET A 33 -3.37 -5.72 3.43
CA MET A 33 -3.37 -4.33 3.91
C MET A 33 -3.80 -4.26 5.38
N ASP A 34 -4.77 -5.08 5.77
CA ASP A 34 -5.26 -5.17 7.15
C ASP A 34 -4.13 -5.54 8.10
N ASP A 35 -3.32 -6.55 7.75
CA ASP A 35 -2.17 -6.95 8.57
C ASP A 35 -1.16 -5.81 8.75
N ALA A 36 -0.89 -5.04 7.68
CA ALA A 36 0.04 -3.93 7.71
C ALA A 36 -0.46 -2.82 8.64
N ILE A 37 -1.72 -2.41 8.50
CA ILE A 37 -2.33 -1.36 9.33
C ILE A 37 -2.44 -1.81 10.78
N SER A 38 -2.92 -3.03 11.02
CA SER A 38 -3.03 -3.59 12.37
C SER A 38 -1.67 -3.71 13.04
N THR A 39 -0.62 -4.10 12.29
CA THR A 39 0.75 -4.13 12.82
C THR A 39 1.25 -2.72 13.16
N THR A 40 1.04 -1.73 12.28
CA THR A 40 1.39 -0.32 12.56
C THR A 40 0.70 0.18 13.84
N LEU A 41 -0.61 -0.04 13.95
CA LEU A 41 -1.38 0.40 15.09
C LEU A 41 -0.97 -0.32 16.37
N HIS A 42 -0.79 -1.64 16.31
CA HIS A 42 -0.36 -2.44 17.46
C HIS A 42 0.98 -1.95 18.01
N LEU A 43 2.01 -1.82 17.16
CA LEU A 43 3.32 -1.32 17.58
C LEU A 43 3.24 0.09 18.19
N SER A 44 2.39 0.94 17.62
CA SER A 44 2.22 2.31 18.09
C SER A 44 1.52 2.36 19.44
N LEU A 45 0.40 1.65 19.58
CA LEU A 45 -0.40 1.61 20.81
C LEU A 45 0.38 0.95 21.94
N THR A 46 1.05 -0.18 21.68
CA THR A 46 1.91 -0.86 22.66
C THR A 46 3.05 0.04 23.14
N HIS A 47 3.64 0.87 22.27
CA HIS A 47 4.62 1.85 22.72
C HIS A 47 4.01 2.94 23.62
N LEU A 48 2.82 3.43 23.26
CA LEU A 48 2.09 4.50 23.95
C LEU A 48 1.48 4.09 25.30
N GLU A 49 1.44 2.80 25.63
CA GLU A 49 1.10 2.33 26.98
C GLU A 49 2.11 2.80 28.03
N ASN A 50 3.36 3.07 27.60
CA ASN A 50 4.37 3.64 28.47
C ASN A 50 4.07 5.10 28.76
N LYS A 51 4.07 5.47 30.04
CA LYS A 51 3.82 6.85 30.47
C LYS A 51 4.81 7.80 29.82
N ASP A 52 4.30 8.95 29.39
CA ASP A 52 5.13 10.04 28.91
C ASP A 52 5.97 9.65 27.68
N THR A 53 5.41 8.85 26.77
CA THR A 53 6.03 8.49 25.48
C THR A 53 5.27 9.13 24.30
N TYR A 54 5.84 8.99 23.10
CA TYR A 54 5.22 9.39 21.83
C TYR A 54 5.77 8.51 20.71
N VAL A 55 5.03 8.41 19.61
CA VAL A 55 5.44 7.67 18.41
C VAL A 55 5.57 8.65 17.25
N ARG A 56 6.69 8.59 16.52
CA ARG A 56 6.87 9.29 15.25
C ARG A 56 6.67 8.30 14.11
N MET A 57 5.68 8.55 13.27
CA MET A 57 5.43 7.79 12.05
C MET A 57 5.97 8.56 10.85
N LEU A 58 6.89 7.96 10.12
CA LEU A 58 7.44 8.53 8.90
C LEU A 58 6.85 7.80 7.69
N PHE A 59 6.10 8.52 6.88
CA PHE A 59 5.52 8.02 5.65
C PHE A 59 6.43 8.39 4.48
N ILE A 60 6.87 7.37 3.74
CA ILE A 60 7.75 7.49 2.58
C ILE A 60 7.06 6.80 1.41
N ASP A 61 6.63 7.59 0.44
CA ASP A 61 6.22 7.07 -0.87
C ASP A 61 7.41 7.13 -1.83
N PHE A 62 7.50 6.21 -2.80
CA PHE A 62 8.54 6.25 -3.84
C PHE A 62 7.95 6.77 -5.16
N SER A 63 8.55 7.81 -5.74
CA SER A 63 8.20 8.26 -7.10
C SER A 63 8.51 7.14 -8.06
N SER A 64 7.47 6.63 -8.74
CA SER A 64 7.65 5.82 -9.92
C SER A 64 8.57 4.61 -9.66
N ALA A 65 8.31 3.92 -8.55
CA ALA A 65 9.15 2.88 -7.94
C ALA A 65 9.69 1.85 -8.94
N PHE A 66 8.85 1.41 -9.88
CA PHE A 66 9.28 0.44 -10.88
C PHE A 66 10.20 1.05 -11.94
N ASN A 67 10.04 2.32 -12.30
CA ASN A 67 10.92 2.98 -13.28
C ASN A 67 12.30 3.34 -12.68
N THR A 68 12.43 3.35 -11.35
CA THR A 68 13.69 3.68 -10.65
C THR A 68 14.57 2.47 -10.36
N ILE A 69 14.15 1.25 -10.72
CA ILE A 69 14.97 0.05 -10.52
C ILE A 69 16.25 0.16 -11.35
N ILE A 70 17.41 0.08 -10.69
CA ILE A 70 18.72 0.01 -11.34
C ILE A 70 19.07 -1.48 -11.51
N PRO A 71 19.10 -2.03 -12.73
CA PRO A 71 19.24 -3.47 -12.94
C PRO A 71 20.52 -4.07 -12.36
N GLN A 72 21.66 -3.35 -12.47
CA GLN A 72 22.94 -3.80 -11.93
C GLN A 72 22.89 -4.02 -10.40
N HIS A 73 22.41 -3.04 -9.66
CA HIS A 73 22.25 -3.16 -8.20
C HIS A 73 21.25 -4.24 -7.81
N LEU A 74 20.17 -4.40 -8.57
CA LEU A 74 19.24 -5.50 -8.34
C LEU A 74 19.94 -6.85 -8.50
N THR A 75 20.71 -7.06 -9.58
CA THR A 75 21.40 -8.33 -9.80
C THR A 75 22.46 -8.65 -8.76
N GLU A 76 23.21 -7.65 -8.29
CA GLU A 76 24.15 -7.80 -7.18
C GLU A 76 23.41 -8.30 -5.92
N ARG A 77 22.26 -7.69 -5.60
CA ARG A 77 21.43 -8.09 -4.45
C ARG A 77 20.86 -9.50 -4.59
N LEU A 78 20.39 -9.86 -5.77
CA LEU A 78 19.87 -11.20 -6.05
C LEU A 78 20.97 -12.26 -5.91
N SER A 79 22.19 -11.96 -6.37
CA SER A 79 23.34 -12.86 -6.18
C SER A 79 23.67 -13.07 -4.71
N LEU A 80 23.59 -12.02 -3.87
CA LEU A 80 23.79 -12.12 -2.42
C LEU A 80 22.70 -12.95 -1.72
N LEU A 81 21.50 -13.01 -2.28
CA LEU A 81 20.39 -13.85 -1.80
C LEU A 81 20.51 -15.32 -2.24
N GLY A 82 21.59 -15.70 -2.92
CA GLY A 82 21.82 -17.08 -3.38
C GLY A 82 21.14 -17.44 -4.69
N ILE A 83 20.65 -16.45 -5.45
CA ILE A 83 20.09 -16.70 -6.79
C ILE A 83 21.23 -16.97 -7.77
N ASN A 84 21.09 -18.05 -8.55
CA ASN A 84 22.09 -18.48 -9.53
C ASN A 84 22.42 -17.37 -10.55
N THR A 85 23.71 -17.21 -10.88
CA THR A 85 24.25 -16.31 -11.88
C THR A 85 23.51 -16.35 -13.23
N SER A 86 23.12 -17.52 -13.73
CA SER A 86 22.35 -17.64 -14.98
C SER A 86 21.00 -16.94 -14.90
N LEU A 87 20.32 -17.05 -13.75
CA LEU A 87 19.03 -16.40 -13.53
C LEU A 87 19.21 -14.89 -13.32
N CYS A 88 20.25 -14.48 -12.61
CA CYS A 88 20.62 -13.06 -12.47
C CYS A 88 20.91 -12.42 -13.83
N ASN A 89 21.68 -13.08 -14.70
CA ASN A 89 21.98 -12.61 -16.06
C ASN A 89 20.72 -12.53 -16.92
N TRP A 90 19.81 -13.50 -16.80
CA TRP A 90 18.53 -13.44 -17.47
C TRP A 90 17.68 -12.25 -16.99
N ILE A 91 17.66 -11.97 -15.68
CA ILE A 91 16.97 -10.79 -15.13
C ILE A 91 17.62 -9.50 -15.62
N LEU A 92 18.96 -9.44 -15.72
CA LEU A 92 19.68 -8.29 -16.24
C LEU A 92 19.29 -8.02 -17.70
N ASP A 93 19.32 -9.04 -18.54
CA ASP A 93 18.91 -8.97 -19.95
C ASP A 93 17.42 -8.61 -20.06
N PHE A 94 16.57 -9.20 -19.23
CA PHE A 94 15.16 -8.85 -19.14
C PHE A 94 14.92 -7.37 -18.77
N LEU A 95 15.84 -6.76 -18.03
CA LEU A 95 15.71 -5.39 -17.56
C LEU A 95 16.43 -4.33 -18.40
N THR A 96 17.35 -4.73 -19.27
CA THR A 96 18.21 -3.83 -20.05
C THR A 96 17.99 -4.00 -21.56
N GLY A 97 18.46 -3.06 -22.37
CA GLY A 97 18.39 -3.18 -23.83
C GLY A 97 16.97 -3.22 -24.40
N ARG A 98 15.96 -2.72 -23.66
CA ARG A 98 14.55 -2.83 -24.08
C ARG A 98 14.14 -1.67 -24.99
N PRO A 99 13.91 -1.87 -26.29
CA PRO A 99 13.37 -0.82 -27.15
C PRO A 99 11.90 -0.55 -26.79
N GLN A 100 11.55 0.72 -26.64
CA GLN A 100 10.18 1.17 -26.42
C GLN A 100 9.83 2.28 -27.39
N SER A 101 8.61 2.23 -27.94
CA SER A 101 8.03 3.29 -28.76
C SER A 101 6.59 3.51 -28.31
N PHE A 102 6.14 4.76 -28.28
CA PHE A 102 4.74 5.08 -27.98
C PHE A 102 3.99 5.38 -29.28
N ARG A 103 2.74 4.90 -29.38
CA ARG A 103 1.86 5.17 -30.50
C ARG A 103 0.62 5.93 -30.02
N ILE A 104 0.38 7.09 -30.60
CA ILE A 104 -0.82 7.91 -30.35
C ILE A 104 -1.56 8.03 -31.69
N GLY A 105 -2.72 7.38 -31.78
CA GLY A 105 -3.45 7.26 -33.04
C GLY A 105 -2.60 6.55 -34.11
N ASN A 106 -2.33 7.25 -35.20
CA ASN A 106 -1.51 6.74 -36.30
C ASN A 106 -0.03 7.15 -36.21
N SER A 107 0.34 8.01 -35.26
CA SER A 107 1.71 8.48 -35.08
C SER A 107 2.45 7.57 -34.10
N THR A 108 3.62 7.07 -34.50
CA THR A 108 4.51 6.26 -33.64
C THR A 108 5.81 7.02 -33.43
N SER A 109 6.30 7.05 -32.19
CA SER A 109 7.59 7.66 -31.86
C SER A 109 8.75 6.86 -32.43
N SER A 110 9.93 7.47 -32.47
CA SER A 110 11.17 6.71 -32.56
C SER A 110 11.29 5.73 -31.38
N ALA A 111 12.00 4.62 -31.61
CA ALA A 111 12.31 3.67 -30.56
C ALA A 111 13.39 4.24 -29.63
N THR A 112 13.12 4.24 -28.33
CA THR A 112 14.07 4.58 -27.27
C THR A 112 14.39 3.34 -26.47
N THR A 113 15.67 3.04 -26.29
CA THR A 113 16.10 1.90 -25.48
C THR A 113 16.14 2.26 -24.00
N LEU A 114 15.46 1.48 -23.16
CA LEU A 114 15.48 1.63 -21.71
C LEU A 114 16.42 0.61 -21.06
N ASN A 115 17.31 1.14 -20.22
CA ASN A 115 18.26 0.36 -19.40
C ASN A 115 17.99 0.49 -17.89
N THR A 116 16.91 1.17 -17.53
CA THR A 116 16.47 1.38 -16.15
C THR A 116 15.00 1.04 -16.02
N GLY A 117 14.62 0.69 -14.80
CA GLY A 117 13.27 0.33 -14.43
C GLY A 117 12.86 -1.09 -14.80
N ALA A 118 11.69 -1.49 -14.32
CA ALA A 118 10.99 -2.71 -14.71
C ALA A 118 9.63 -2.35 -15.34
N PRO A 119 9.14 -3.13 -16.31
CA PRO A 119 7.88 -2.81 -16.98
C PRO A 119 6.70 -2.83 -15.99
N GLN A 120 5.89 -1.78 -15.93
CA GLN A 120 4.80 -1.64 -14.93
C GLN A 120 3.69 -2.71 -15.05
N SER A 121 3.58 -3.41 -16.18
CA SER A 121 2.57 -4.47 -16.43
C SER A 121 3.16 -5.89 -16.43
N CYS A 122 4.44 -6.02 -16.06
CA CYS A 122 5.12 -7.30 -15.94
C CYS A 122 4.83 -7.95 -14.59
N VAL A 123 4.67 -9.28 -14.59
CA VAL A 123 4.35 -10.05 -13.38
C VAL A 123 5.52 -10.08 -12.40
N LEU A 124 6.74 -9.95 -12.93
CA LEU A 124 7.98 -10.05 -12.17
C LEU A 124 8.37 -8.73 -11.48
N SER A 125 8.02 -7.58 -12.06
CA SER A 125 8.41 -6.25 -11.56
C SER A 125 8.13 -6.02 -10.07
N PRO A 126 6.95 -6.37 -9.54
CA PRO A 126 6.65 -6.16 -8.12
C PRO A 126 7.51 -7.02 -7.18
N LEU A 127 7.83 -8.26 -7.58
CA LEU A 127 8.73 -9.12 -6.83
C LEU A 127 10.14 -8.53 -6.84
N LEU A 128 10.64 -8.10 -8.00
CA LEU A 128 11.99 -7.53 -8.12
C LEU A 128 12.15 -6.25 -7.29
N PHE A 129 11.11 -5.40 -7.25
CA PHE A 129 11.14 -4.21 -6.38
C PHE A 129 11.17 -4.56 -4.90
N THR A 130 10.42 -5.58 -4.49
CA THR A 130 10.44 -6.11 -3.13
C THR A 130 11.83 -6.62 -2.75
N LEU A 131 12.47 -7.37 -3.66
CA LEU A 131 13.83 -7.87 -3.45
C LEU A 131 14.88 -6.77 -3.49
N LEU A 132 14.68 -5.70 -4.26
CA LEU A 132 15.58 -4.55 -4.26
C LEU A 132 15.61 -3.86 -2.88
N THR A 133 14.46 -3.76 -2.22
CA THR A 133 14.27 -3.00 -0.97
C THR A 133 14.28 -3.89 0.28
N HIS A 134 14.60 -5.19 0.15
CA HIS A 134 14.54 -6.14 1.27
C HIS A 134 15.46 -5.75 2.45
N ASN A 135 16.60 -5.14 2.15
CA ASN A 135 17.60 -4.70 3.14
C ASN A 135 17.27 -3.33 3.77
N CYS A 136 16.22 -2.64 3.30
CA CYS A 136 15.67 -1.48 3.98
C CYS A 136 14.96 -1.94 5.26
N ALA A 137 15.77 -2.30 6.25
CA ALA A 137 15.36 -2.76 7.56
C ALA A 137 15.82 -1.75 8.62
N ALA A 138 15.11 -1.72 9.74
CA ALA A 138 15.48 -0.86 10.85
C ALA A 138 16.82 -1.30 11.46
N MET A 139 17.72 -0.34 11.70
CA MET A 139 19.00 -0.61 12.37
C MET A 139 18.83 -0.85 13.88
N HIS A 140 17.84 -0.20 14.49
CA HIS A 140 17.55 -0.31 15.92
C HIS A 140 16.23 -1.04 16.15
N SER A 141 16.18 -1.86 17.20
CA SER A 141 14.99 -2.67 17.56
C SER A 141 13.77 -1.83 17.94
N SER A 142 13.97 -0.58 18.36
CA SER A 142 12.89 0.38 18.65
C SER A 142 12.22 0.95 17.41
N ASN A 143 12.85 0.79 16.24
CA ASN A 143 12.36 1.33 14.99
C ASN A 143 11.77 0.18 14.17
N HIS A 144 10.63 0.44 13.55
CA HIS A 144 9.99 -0.53 12.67
C HIS A 144 9.77 0.10 11.31
N ILE A 145 10.13 -0.62 10.25
CA ILE A 145 9.88 -0.22 8.87
C ILE A 145 8.83 -1.16 8.31
N ILE A 146 7.62 -0.64 8.10
CA ILE A 146 6.53 -1.37 7.47
C ILE A 146 6.53 -1.00 5.99
N LYS A 147 6.79 -2.00 5.14
CA LYS A 147 6.93 -1.78 3.70
C LYS A 147 5.66 -2.17 2.98
N PHE A 148 5.15 -1.19 2.25
CA PHE A 148 4.10 -1.37 1.28
C PHE A 148 4.49 -0.61 0.02
N ALA A 149 4.58 -1.32 -1.10
CA ALA A 149 4.93 -0.71 -2.38
C ALA A 149 3.64 -0.34 -3.11
N ASP A 150 3.46 0.95 -3.37
CA ASP A 150 2.45 1.47 -4.29
C ASP A 150 3.15 2.38 -5.31
N ASP A 151 2.54 2.55 -6.48
CA ASP A 151 3.17 3.21 -7.63
C ASP A 151 2.78 4.69 -7.69
N THR A 152 3.23 5.53 -6.74
CA THR A 152 3.03 7.00 -6.84
C THR A 152 4.10 7.84 -6.11
N SER A 153 4.40 9.02 -6.69
CA SER A 153 5.26 10.13 -6.24
C SER A 153 5.94 10.06 -4.84
N VAL A 154 7.22 10.43 -4.75
CA VAL A 154 7.94 10.63 -3.48
C VAL A 154 7.27 11.73 -2.67
N LYS A 155 6.70 11.34 -1.54
CA LYS A 155 6.18 12.24 -0.53
C LYS A 155 6.72 11.76 0.81
N MET A 156 7.36 12.68 1.51
CA MET A 156 7.84 12.44 2.85
C MET A 156 7.01 13.26 3.82
N LYS A 157 6.41 12.59 4.79
CA LYS A 157 5.56 13.22 5.80
C LYS A 157 5.80 12.55 7.14
N GLU A 158 5.81 13.34 8.18
CA GLU A 158 5.93 12.86 9.55
C GLU A 158 4.61 13.09 10.30
N MET A 159 4.18 12.13 11.09
CA MET A 159 3.07 12.29 12.03
C MET A 159 3.55 11.93 13.43
N VAL A 160 3.24 12.78 14.40
CA VAL A 160 3.56 12.53 15.81
C VAL A 160 2.28 12.12 16.53
N VAL A 161 2.29 10.96 17.15
CA VAL A 161 1.16 10.43 17.92
C VAL A 161 1.53 10.43 19.39
N ALA A 162 0.74 11.10 20.21
CA ALA A 162 0.95 11.18 21.66
C ALA A 162 -0.39 11.36 22.38
N PHE A 163 -0.56 10.68 23.53
CA PHE A 163 -1.77 10.80 24.37
C PHE A 163 -1.59 11.71 25.59
N ARG A 164 -0.56 12.58 25.58
CA ARG A 164 -0.29 13.48 26.70
C ARG A 164 -1.25 14.67 26.68
N ARG A 165 -1.62 15.16 27.87
CA ARG A 165 -2.52 16.33 28.03
C ARG A 165 -1.85 17.66 27.67
N ALA A 166 -0.53 17.75 27.75
CA ALA A 166 0.24 18.93 27.33
C ALA A 166 0.72 18.72 25.89
N GLN A 167 0.38 19.65 25.01
CA GLN A 167 0.82 19.65 23.62
C GLN A 167 2.30 20.04 23.59
N SER A 168 3.18 19.07 23.36
CA SER A 168 4.60 19.35 23.14
C SER A 168 4.80 19.79 21.69
N ASP A 169 5.36 20.99 21.51
CA ASP A 169 5.88 21.41 20.20
C ASP A 169 7.07 20.50 19.85
N HIS A 170 6.82 19.55 18.98
CA HIS A 170 7.84 18.64 18.50
C HIS A 170 8.57 19.28 17.33
N SER A 171 9.89 19.42 17.44
CA SER A 171 10.70 19.84 16.30
C SER A 171 10.56 18.81 15.15
N PRO A 172 10.43 19.29 13.90
CA PRO A 172 10.36 18.42 12.74
C PRO A 172 11.65 17.63 12.58
N LEU A 173 11.52 16.40 12.09
CA LEU A 173 12.68 15.57 11.79
C LEU A 173 13.48 16.20 10.64
N ASN A 174 14.80 16.35 10.82
CA ASN A 174 15.69 16.91 9.80
C ASN A 174 16.46 15.78 9.11
N ILE A 175 16.37 15.71 7.78
CA ILE A 175 17.09 14.73 6.97
C ILE A 175 17.92 15.50 5.96
N ASN A 176 19.25 15.37 6.06
CA ASN A 176 20.21 16.02 5.17
C ASN A 176 19.95 17.54 5.01
N GLY A 177 19.61 18.23 6.11
CA GLY A 177 19.33 19.67 6.12
C GLY A 177 17.89 20.04 5.75
N SER A 178 17.05 19.09 5.33
CA SER A 178 15.65 19.33 4.98
C SER A 178 14.71 18.90 6.09
N ASN A 179 13.86 19.81 6.56
CA ASN A 179 12.84 19.50 7.57
C ASN A 179 11.66 18.75 6.94
N VAL A 180 11.32 17.60 7.52
CA VAL A 180 10.14 16.83 7.14
C VAL A 180 8.90 17.51 7.70
N LYS A 181 7.87 17.68 6.85
CA LYS A 181 6.62 18.31 7.25
C LYS A 181 5.87 17.40 8.24
N ILE A 182 5.61 17.93 9.44
CA ILE A 182 4.68 17.33 10.40
C ILE A 182 3.24 17.53 9.91
N ILE A 183 2.47 16.46 9.93
CA ILE A 183 1.06 16.42 9.53
C ILE A 183 0.20 15.82 10.64
N LYS A 184 -1.05 16.26 10.70
CA LYS A 184 -2.04 15.75 11.67
C LYS A 184 -2.81 14.54 11.19
N SER A 185 -2.85 14.33 9.87
CA SER A 185 -3.51 13.18 9.26
C SER A 185 -2.92 12.84 7.90
N THR A 186 -2.98 11.56 7.54
CA THR A 186 -2.61 11.07 6.21
C THR A 186 -3.44 9.85 5.84
N LYS A 187 -3.50 9.55 4.54
CA LYS A 187 -4.05 8.29 4.05
C LYS A 187 -2.91 7.28 3.93
N PHE A 188 -3.00 6.18 4.66
CA PHE A 188 -2.08 5.05 4.64
C PHE A 188 -2.87 3.79 4.29
N LEU A 189 -2.53 3.12 3.18
CA LEU A 189 -3.17 1.86 2.74
C LEU A 189 -4.70 1.92 2.70
N CYS A 190 -5.22 2.96 2.05
CA CYS A 190 -6.65 3.25 1.95
C CYS A 190 -7.36 3.71 3.24
N VAL A 191 -6.68 3.72 4.39
CA VAL A 191 -7.22 4.18 5.67
C VAL A 191 -6.69 5.57 6.02
N HIS A 192 -7.54 6.43 6.56
CA HIS A 192 -7.09 7.71 7.10
C HIS A 192 -6.61 7.55 8.54
N LEU A 193 -5.33 7.79 8.77
CA LEU A 193 -4.72 7.88 10.10
C LEU A 193 -4.69 9.35 10.55
N VAL A 194 -4.93 9.58 11.84
CA VAL A 194 -4.94 10.89 12.50
C VAL A 194 -4.03 10.83 13.72
N GLU A 195 -3.41 11.94 14.08
CA GLU A 195 -2.45 12.06 15.20
C GLU A 195 -3.01 11.62 16.56
N ASP A 196 -4.33 11.68 16.74
CA ASP A 196 -5.05 11.28 17.95
C ASP A 196 -5.65 9.87 17.85
N LEU A 197 -5.40 9.15 16.74
CA LEU A 197 -5.96 7.85 16.40
C LEU A 197 -7.50 7.80 16.44
N THR A 198 -8.18 8.94 16.20
CA THR A 198 -9.62 8.97 15.97
C THR A 198 -9.98 8.53 14.56
N TRP A 199 -11.16 7.92 14.42
CA TRP A 199 -11.57 7.29 13.16
C TRP A 199 -12.61 8.06 12.36
N SER A 200 -13.06 9.23 12.85
CA SER A 200 -14.10 10.05 12.24
C SER A 200 -13.77 10.49 10.81
N LEU A 201 -12.50 10.79 10.53
CA LEU A 201 -12.05 11.15 9.18
C LEU A 201 -12.13 9.94 8.23
N ASN A 202 -11.71 8.76 8.72
CA ASN A 202 -11.74 7.51 7.96
C ASN A 202 -13.19 7.09 7.66
N THR A 203 -14.04 7.05 8.68
CA THR A 203 -15.46 6.66 8.58
C THR A 203 -16.22 7.58 7.65
N SER A 204 -15.97 8.90 7.70
CA SER A 204 -16.56 9.88 6.79
C SER A 204 -16.12 9.66 5.34
N SER A 205 -14.84 9.37 5.11
CA SER A 205 -14.29 9.08 3.78
C SER A 205 -14.89 7.80 3.18
N ILE A 206 -14.96 6.73 3.97
CA ILE A 206 -15.59 5.45 3.61
C ILE A 206 -17.07 5.66 3.30
N THR A 207 -17.79 6.36 4.18
CA THR A 207 -19.22 6.65 4.03
C THR A 207 -19.49 7.39 2.73
N ARG A 208 -18.73 8.46 2.44
CA ARG A 208 -18.84 9.23 1.19
C ARG A 208 -18.59 8.35 -0.03
N LYS A 209 -17.57 7.51 0.00
CA LYS A 209 -17.24 6.62 -1.13
C LYS A 209 -18.36 5.60 -1.36
N ALA A 210 -18.86 4.96 -0.31
CA ALA A 210 -19.98 4.03 -0.39
C ALA A 210 -21.27 4.70 -0.89
N GLN A 211 -21.54 5.95 -0.47
CA GLN A 211 -22.68 6.74 -0.95
C GLN A 211 -22.63 7.02 -2.46
N GLN A 212 -21.44 7.26 -3.02
CA GLN A 212 -21.29 7.41 -4.48
C GLN A 212 -21.70 6.12 -5.21
N HIS A 213 -21.45 4.95 -4.62
CA HIS A 213 -21.84 3.66 -5.21
C HIS A 213 -23.32 3.31 -5.01
N LEU A 214 -23.98 3.84 -3.99
CA LEU A 214 -25.44 3.71 -3.83
C LEU A 214 -26.20 4.29 -5.02
N TYR A 215 -25.69 5.34 -5.65
CA TYR A 215 -26.29 5.90 -6.86
C TYR A 215 -26.37 4.86 -7.98
N PHE A 216 -25.29 4.12 -8.23
CA PHE A 216 -25.27 3.06 -9.23
C PHE A 216 -26.19 1.91 -8.85
N LEU A 217 -26.20 1.49 -7.57
CA LEU A 217 -27.12 0.45 -7.11
C LEU A 217 -28.59 0.82 -7.36
N ARG A 218 -28.97 2.08 -7.09
CA ARG A 218 -30.33 2.59 -7.41
C ARG A 218 -30.63 2.56 -8.91
N ARG A 219 -29.65 2.88 -9.75
CA ARG A 219 -29.80 2.81 -11.22
C ARG A 219 -30.00 1.37 -11.69
N LEU A 220 -29.24 0.42 -11.14
CA LEU A 220 -29.39 -1.00 -11.44
C LEU A 220 -30.78 -1.51 -11.05
N ARG A 221 -31.29 -1.10 -9.88
CA ARG A 221 -32.66 -1.40 -9.45
C ARG A 221 -33.70 -0.80 -10.39
N LYS A 222 -33.53 0.47 -10.79
CA LYS A 222 -34.43 1.16 -11.74
C LYS A 222 -34.43 0.51 -13.13
N ALA A 223 -33.33 -0.13 -13.52
CA ALA A 223 -33.23 -0.92 -14.74
C ALA A 223 -33.84 -2.33 -14.60
N HIS A 224 -34.54 -2.62 -13.49
CA HIS A 224 -35.21 -3.89 -13.23
C HIS A 224 -34.29 -5.12 -13.27
N LEU A 225 -33.01 -4.95 -12.89
CA LEU A 225 -32.09 -6.08 -12.81
C LEU A 225 -32.47 -7.03 -11.66
N PRO A 226 -32.24 -8.35 -11.81
CA PRO A 226 -32.54 -9.33 -10.78
C PRO A 226 -31.89 -9.03 -9.43
N PRO A 227 -32.54 -9.36 -8.29
CA PRO A 227 -31.98 -9.16 -6.95
C PRO A 227 -30.57 -9.74 -6.77
N LEU A 228 -30.30 -10.89 -7.39
CA LEU A 228 -28.97 -11.53 -7.37
C LEU A 228 -27.86 -10.60 -7.87
N ILE A 229 -28.11 -9.84 -8.95
CA ILE A 229 -27.13 -8.89 -9.49
C ILE A 229 -26.94 -7.72 -8.54
N LEU A 230 -28.02 -7.22 -7.94
CA LEU A 230 -27.98 -6.12 -6.97
C LEU A 230 -27.20 -6.53 -5.70
N THR A 231 -27.42 -7.73 -5.19
CA THR A 231 -26.66 -8.30 -4.07
C THR A 231 -25.20 -8.48 -4.44
N THR A 232 -24.90 -8.98 -5.64
CA THR A 232 -23.52 -9.14 -6.12
C THR A 232 -22.81 -7.79 -6.22
N PHE A 233 -23.48 -6.76 -6.74
CA PHE A 233 -22.96 -5.40 -6.79
C PHE A 233 -22.70 -4.84 -5.39
N TYR A 234 -23.65 -5.02 -4.46
CA TYR A 234 -23.49 -4.61 -3.08
C TYR A 234 -22.27 -5.26 -2.43
N ARG A 235 -22.19 -6.60 -2.45
CA ARG A 235 -21.08 -7.36 -1.86
C ARG A 235 -19.73 -7.00 -2.46
N GLY A 236 -19.67 -6.89 -3.80
CA GLY A 236 -18.43 -6.63 -4.52
C GLY A 236 -17.89 -5.21 -4.37
N ILE A 237 -18.76 -4.21 -4.23
CA ILE A 237 -18.37 -2.80 -4.32
C ILE A 237 -18.64 -2.03 -3.02
N ILE A 238 -19.86 -2.12 -2.49
CA ILE A 238 -20.25 -1.30 -1.34
C ILE A 238 -19.76 -1.94 -0.05
N GLU A 239 -20.05 -3.23 0.15
CA GLU A 239 -19.59 -3.98 1.32
C GLU A 239 -18.07 -4.01 1.40
N SER A 240 -17.37 -4.28 0.27
CA SER A 240 -15.91 -4.27 0.23
C SER A 240 -15.28 -2.93 0.66
N ILE A 241 -15.94 -1.80 0.36
CA ILE A 241 -15.51 -0.47 0.84
C ILE A 241 -15.74 -0.33 2.34
N LEU A 242 -16.88 -0.81 2.85
CA LEU A 242 -17.23 -0.71 4.27
C LEU A 242 -16.38 -1.64 5.14
N SER A 243 -16.00 -2.81 4.61
CA SER A 243 -15.25 -3.83 5.33
C SER A 243 -13.73 -3.70 5.20
N SER A 244 -13.23 -2.81 4.34
CA SER A 244 -11.80 -2.61 4.13
C SER A 244 -11.11 -2.22 5.44
N CYS A 245 -10.17 -3.05 5.91
CA CYS A 245 -9.40 -2.84 7.13
C CYS A 245 -10.27 -2.65 8.39
N ILE A 246 -11.50 -3.16 8.40
CA ILE A 246 -12.51 -2.89 9.43
C ILE A 246 -12.05 -3.27 10.84
N THR A 247 -11.22 -4.31 10.95
CA THR A 247 -10.62 -4.79 12.20
C THR A 247 -9.71 -3.77 12.86
N ALA A 248 -9.12 -2.85 12.09
CA ALA A 248 -8.20 -1.84 12.60
C ALA A 248 -8.91 -0.63 13.25
N TRP A 249 -10.11 -0.28 12.78
CA TRP A 249 -10.72 1.02 13.08
C TRP A 249 -12.16 0.95 13.64
N PHE A 250 -12.92 -0.11 13.36
CA PHE A 250 -14.35 -0.13 13.67
C PHE A 250 -14.65 -0.14 15.17
N GLU A 251 -13.87 -0.88 15.96
CA GLU A 251 -14.07 -0.97 17.41
C GLU A 251 -13.87 0.37 18.13
N ASN A 252 -12.97 1.20 17.59
CA ASN A 252 -12.63 2.52 18.14
C ASN A 252 -13.46 3.66 17.56
N CYS A 253 -14.48 3.35 16.74
CA CYS A 253 -15.40 4.35 16.19
C CYS A 253 -16.38 4.88 17.23
N THR A 254 -16.72 6.16 17.12
CA THR A 254 -17.78 6.77 17.94
C THR A 254 -19.15 6.18 17.59
N VAL A 255 -20.13 6.39 18.48
CA VAL A 255 -21.53 6.02 18.21
C VAL A 255 -22.06 6.71 16.94
N SER A 256 -21.65 7.96 16.70
CA SER A 256 -22.05 8.72 15.50
C SER A 256 -21.50 8.08 14.23
N ASP A 257 -20.23 7.69 14.23
CA ASP A 257 -19.57 7.01 13.11
C ASP A 257 -20.25 5.70 12.77
N ARG A 258 -20.52 4.87 13.78
CA ARG A 258 -21.19 3.58 13.60
C ARG A 258 -22.60 3.77 13.04
N LYS A 259 -23.34 4.78 13.52
CA LYS A 259 -24.66 5.14 12.97
C LYS A 259 -24.56 5.57 11.50
N ALA A 260 -23.53 6.33 11.11
CA ALA A 260 -23.33 6.75 9.73
C ALA A 260 -23.10 5.55 8.79
N LEU A 261 -22.25 4.60 9.19
CA LEU A 261 -22.00 3.38 8.43
C LEU A 261 -23.27 2.50 8.33
N GLN A 262 -23.99 2.31 9.44
CA GLN A 262 -25.24 1.55 9.46
C GLN A 262 -26.32 2.15 8.57
N ARG A 263 -26.38 3.48 8.42
CA ARG A 263 -27.34 4.13 7.49
C ARG A 263 -27.11 3.70 6.05
N ILE A 264 -25.87 3.45 5.64
CA ILE A 264 -25.57 2.95 4.29
C ILE A 264 -26.16 1.56 4.11
N VAL A 265 -25.88 0.64 5.05
CA VAL A 265 -26.39 -0.73 5.01
C VAL A 265 -27.93 -0.75 4.97
N ARG A 266 -28.58 0.01 5.85
CA ARG A 266 -30.05 0.16 5.86
C ARG A 266 -30.61 0.77 4.57
N THR A 267 -29.82 1.57 3.86
CA THR A 267 -30.24 2.13 2.57
C THR A 267 -30.15 1.08 1.47
N VAL A 268 -29.11 0.24 1.49
CA VAL A 268 -28.97 -0.90 0.57
C VAL A 268 -30.13 -1.87 0.74
N GLU A 269 -30.45 -2.24 1.99
CA GLU A 269 -31.56 -3.16 2.32
C GLU A 269 -32.90 -2.70 1.76
N LYS A 270 -33.10 -1.39 1.60
CA LYS A 270 -34.32 -0.83 1.00
C LYS A 270 -34.32 -0.83 -0.53
N ILE A 271 -33.15 -0.95 -1.17
CA ILE A 271 -32.99 -0.91 -2.63
C ILE A 271 -33.08 -2.31 -3.23
N ILE A 272 -32.46 -3.29 -2.57
CA ILE A 272 -32.43 -4.70 -2.99
C ILE A 272 -33.78 -5.35 -2.66
#